data_AF-A0A973BGF9-F1
#
_entry.id   AF-A0A973BGF9-F1
#
_cell.length_a   1.000
_cell.length_b   1.000
_cell.length_c   1.000
_cell.angle_alpha   90.00
_cell.angle_beta   90.00
_cell.angle_gamma   90.00
#
_symmetry.space_group_name_H-M   'P 1'
#
loop_
_entity.id
_entity.type
_entity.pdbx_description
1 polymer ?
#
loop_
_entity_poly.entity_id
_entity_poly.type
_entity_poly.pdbx_seq_one_letter_code
_entity_poly.pdbx_strand_id
1 'polypeptide(L)'
;VIAQGIGLAQPLGVALENESQTAPANLLSMAGAALLFSMNFHVEVISSWIGLYETIQIGDSSWVSQAFLFDSIYAAFAFAILLAWPFVAMNLLYNVCLGFINKAMPQMMVAFVGAPFLVGAGLFLLAISIGAMLMVWQDQISQLIVWL
;
A
#
# COMPACT_ATOMS: atom_id res chain seq x y z
N VAL A 1 -4.29 4.16 -1.88
CA VAL A 1 -3.67 5.40 -1.32
C VAL A 1 -2.62 5.98 -2.25
N ILE A 2 -1.56 5.23 -2.58
CA ILE A 2 -0.43 5.73 -3.41
C ILE A 2 -0.87 6.28 -4.77
N ALA A 3 -1.64 5.52 -5.55
CA ALA A 3 -2.12 5.96 -6.86
C ALA A 3 -2.99 7.23 -6.80
N GLN A 4 -3.80 7.38 -5.75
CA GLN A 4 -4.57 8.60 -5.52
C GLN A 4 -3.67 9.77 -5.10
N GLY A 5 -2.60 9.49 -4.35
CA GLY A 5 -1.63 10.50 -3.91
C GLY A 5 -0.77 11.09 -5.01
N ILE A 6 -0.53 10.33 -6.08
CA ILE A 6 0.34 10.74 -7.22
C ILE A 6 -0.46 11.10 -8.49
N GLY A 7 -1.79 11.20 -8.40
CA GLY A 7 -2.65 11.55 -9.54
C GLY A 7 -2.85 10.45 -10.59
N LEU A 8 -2.32 9.24 -10.37
CA LEU A 8 -2.45 8.10 -11.28
C LEU A 8 -3.73 7.28 -11.06
N ALA A 9 -4.58 7.65 -10.11
CA ALA A 9 -5.88 7.03 -9.96
C ALA A 9 -6.82 7.34 -11.13
N GLN A 10 -6.67 8.51 -11.76
CA GLN A 10 -7.43 8.95 -12.93
C GLN A 10 -6.57 9.90 -13.77
N PRO A 11 -5.60 9.38 -14.55
CA PRO A 11 -4.52 10.20 -15.10
C PRO A 11 -4.98 11.41 -15.94
N LEU A 12 -6.15 11.35 -16.60
CA LEU A 12 -6.62 12.42 -17.52
C LEU A 12 -8.15 12.60 -17.62
N GLY A 13 -8.95 11.98 -16.74
CA GLY A 13 -10.41 12.16 -16.73
C GLY A 13 -11.16 11.60 -17.95
N VAL A 14 -11.41 10.29 -17.93
CA VAL A 14 -12.71 9.61 -18.01
C VAL A 14 -12.40 8.28 -17.34
N ALA A 15 -13.09 7.95 -16.25
CA ALA A 15 -12.97 6.62 -15.66
C ALA A 15 -13.51 5.63 -16.70
N LEU A 16 -12.63 4.94 -17.42
CA LEU A 16 -13.03 3.72 -18.11
C LEU A 16 -13.57 2.80 -17.01
N GLU A 17 -14.85 2.45 -17.09
CA GLU A 17 -15.63 1.78 -16.04
C GLU A 17 -15.05 0.41 -15.59
N ASN A 18 -13.95 -0.05 -16.20
CA ASN A 18 -13.34 -1.35 -16.01
C ASN A 18 -11.97 -1.38 -15.30
N GLU A 19 -11.36 -0.25 -14.94
CA GLU A 19 -10.09 -0.27 -14.19
C GLU A 19 -10.32 -0.09 -12.69
N SER A 20 -10.85 -1.13 -12.03
CA SER A 20 -11.01 -1.15 -10.57
C SER A 20 -9.67 -1.06 -9.83
N GLN A 21 -8.57 -1.45 -10.49
CA GLN A 21 -7.24 -1.51 -9.90
C GLN A 21 -6.25 -0.66 -10.70
N THR A 22 -5.76 0.41 -10.06
CA THR A 22 -4.81 1.37 -10.65
C THR A 22 -3.47 0.71 -10.99
N ALA A 23 -2.78 1.17 -12.03
CA ALA A 23 -1.50 0.61 -12.46
C ALA A 23 -0.44 0.45 -11.35
N PRO A 24 -0.20 1.44 -10.44
CA PRO A 24 0.75 1.25 -9.33
C PRO A 24 0.34 0.15 -8.34
N ALA A 25 -0.98 -0.03 -8.13
CA ALA A 25 -1.50 -1.09 -7.26
C ALA A 25 -1.32 -2.48 -7.89
N ASN A 26 -1.55 -2.61 -9.20
CA ASN A 26 -1.29 -3.86 -9.93
C ASN A 26 0.19 -4.23 -9.90
N LEU A 27 1.07 -3.26 -10.14
CA LEU A 27 2.52 -3.47 -10.12
C LEU A 27 2.99 -3.96 -8.75
N LEU A 28 2.60 -3.27 -7.67
CA LEU A 28 2.96 -3.67 -6.30
C LEU A 28 2.36 -5.03 -5.91
N SER A 29 1.12 -5.31 -6.30
CA SER A 29 0.48 -6.61 -6.06
C SER A 29 1.22 -7.75 -6.75
N MET A 30 1.59 -7.57 -8.02
CA MET A 30 2.32 -8.59 -8.77
C MET A 30 3.76 -8.77 -8.25
N ALA A 31 4.44 -7.68 -7.86
CA ALA A 31 5.76 -7.75 -7.23
C ALA A 31 5.71 -8.47 -5.88
N GLY A 32 4.71 -8.16 -5.04
CA GLY A 32 4.50 -8.84 -3.76
C GLY A 32 4.21 -10.33 -3.95
N ALA A 33 3.32 -10.69 -4.87
CA ALA A 33 3.05 -12.08 -5.21
C ALA A 33 4.31 -12.83 -5.68
N ALA A 34 5.08 -12.22 -6.58
CA ALA A 34 6.35 -12.80 -7.06
C ALA A 34 7.35 -13.03 -5.90
N LEU A 35 7.44 -12.11 -4.94
CA LEU A 35 8.26 -12.28 -3.75
C LEU A 35 7.79 -13.43 -2.86
N LEU A 36 6.48 -13.59 -2.63
CA LEU A 36 5.94 -14.72 -1.85
C LEU A 36 6.32 -16.07 -2.48
N PHE A 37 6.22 -16.17 -3.80
CA PHE A 37 6.64 -17.38 -4.51
C PHE A 37 8.16 -17.59 -4.41
N SER A 38 8.95 -16.54 -4.55
CA SER A 38 10.42 -16.61 -4.41
C SER A 38 10.87 -17.08 -3.02
N MET A 39 10.07 -16.84 -1.98
CA MET A 39 10.35 -17.26 -0.61
C MET A 39 9.74 -18.62 -0.26
N ASN A 40 9.08 -19.31 -1.19
CA ASN A 40 8.31 -20.53 -0.92
C ASN A 40 7.24 -20.38 0.17
N PHE A 41 6.67 -19.17 0.30
CA PHE A 41 5.70 -18.83 1.35
C PHE A 41 4.49 -19.77 1.40
N HIS A 42 4.08 -20.30 0.26
CA HIS A 42 2.98 -21.27 0.14
C HIS A 42 3.23 -22.56 0.94
N VAL A 43 4.48 -23.03 1.03
CA VAL A 43 4.82 -24.23 1.83
C VAL A 43 4.76 -23.90 3.32
N GLU A 44 5.29 -22.72 3.69
CA GLU A 44 5.40 -22.28 5.07
C GLU A 44 4.02 -22.02 5.72
N VAL A 45 3.07 -21.48 4.95
CA VAL A 45 1.68 -21.33 5.39
C VAL A 45 1.04 -22.70 5.67
N ILE A 46 1.29 -23.70 4.82
CA ILE A 46 0.74 -25.05 5.01
C ILE A 46 1.33 -25.70 6.26
N SER A 47 2.64 -25.59 6.50
CA SER A 47 3.25 -26.13 7.71
C SER A 47 2.73 -25.45 8.97
N SER A 48 2.53 -24.13 8.94
CA SER A 48 1.98 -23.38 10.08
C SER A 48 0.54 -23.81 10.37
N TRP A 49 -0.28 -24.01 9.32
CA TRP A 49 -1.65 -24.53 9.48
C TRP A 49 -1.71 -25.92 10.09
N ILE A 50 -0.77 -26.81 9.77
CA ILE A 50 -0.71 -28.12 10.41
C ILE A 50 -0.37 -27.96 11.90
N GLY A 51 0.56 -27.06 12.24
CA GLY A 51 0.91 -26.74 13.63
C GLY A 51 -0.25 -26.19 14.47
N LEU A 52 -1.20 -25.48 13.84
CA LEU A 52 -2.41 -25.02 14.54
C LEU A 52 -3.24 -26.17 15.11
N TYR A 53 -3.26 -27.34 14.48
CA TYR A 53 -3.99 -28.51 15.00
C TYR A 53 -3.34 -29.14 16.24
N GLU A 54 -2.04 -28.89 16.46
CA GLU A 54 -1.34 -29.33 17.67
C GLU A 54 -1.53 -28.32 18.82
N THR A 55 -1.60 -27.03 18.48
CA THR A 55 -1.65 -25.94 19.47
C THR A 55 -3.07 -25.59 19.91
N ILE A 56 -4.06 -25.66 19.01
CA ILE A 56 -5.45 -25.28 19.29
C ILE A 56 -6.28 -26.54 19.57
N GLN A 57 -6.79 -26.65 20.79
CA GLN A 57 -7.67 -27.75 21.18
C GLN A 57 -9.04 -27.62 20.48
N ILE A 58 -9.56 -28.75 19.99
CA ILE A 58 -10.86 -28.79 19.30
C ILE A 58 -11.97 -28.26 20.22
N GLY A 59 -12.64 -27.20 19.78
CA GLY A 59 -13.75 -26.57 20.51
C GLY A 59 -13.36 -25.38 21.40
N ASP A 60 -12.08 -25.03 21.48
CA ASP A 60 -11.63 -23.83 22.18
C ASP A 60 -11.64 -22.60 21.24
N SER A 61 -12.54 -21.65 21.51
CA SER A 61 -12.63 -20.38 20.79
C SER A 61 -11.97 -19.21 21.54
N SER A 62 -11.29 -19.47 22.66
CA SER A 62 -10.66 -18.43 23.49
C SER A 62 -9.62 -17.60 22.74
N TRP A 63 -9.01 -18.18 21.70
CA TRP A 63 -7.99 -17.56 20.85
C TRP A 63 -8.55 -16.50 19.89
N VAL A 64 -9.83 -16.61 19.49
CA VAL A 64 -10.46 -15.68 18.55
C VAL A 64 -11.45 -14.79 19.30
N SER A 65 -10.89 -13.79 19.99
CA SER A 65 -11.69 -12.75 20.62
C SER A 65 -12.03 -11.63 19.64
N GLN A 66 -13.12 -10.90 19.91
CA GLN A 66 -13.46 -9.71 19.14
C GLN A 66 -12.35 -8.65 19.19
N ALA A 67 -11.65 -8.53 20.33
CA ALA A 67 -10.50 -7.64 20.49
C ALA A 67 -9.35 -8.03 19.55
N PHE A 68 -9.02 -9.33 19.48
CA PHE A 68 -7.98 -9.85 18.58
C PHE A 68 -8.28 -9.52 17.10
N LEU A 69 -9.54 -9.64 16.68
CA LEU A 69 -9.95 -9.30 15.31
C LEU A 69 -9.76 -7.81 15.01
N PHE A 70 -10.20 -6.94 15.94
CA PHE A 70 -10.02 -5.49 15.77
C PHE A 70 -8.55 -5.11 15.75
N ASP A 71 -7.76 -5.58 16.70
CA ASP A 71 -6.32 -5.28 16.78
C ASP A 71 -5.59 -5.74 15.51
N SER A 72 -5.94 -6.92 14.98
CA SER A 72 -5.37 -7.43 13.73
C SER A 72 -5.72 -6.55 12.52
N ILE A 73 -6.98 -6.10 12.42
CA ILE A 73 -7.43 -5.20 11.34
C ILE A 73 -6.74 -3.83 11.46
N TYR A 74 -6.67 -3.28 12.68
CA TYR A 74 -5.99 -2.01 12.94
C TYR A 74 -4.51 -2.09 12.62
N ALA A 75 -3.83 -3.17 13.01
CA ALA A 75 -2.41 -3.39 12.71
C ALA A 75 -2.16 -3.46 11.20
N ALA A 76 -2.97 -4.23 10.47
CA ALA A 76 -2.86 -4.33 9.01
C ALA A 76 -3.10 -2.98 8.31
N PHE A 77 -4.11 -2.22 8.75
CA PHE A 77 -4.42 -0.91 8.18
C PHE A 77 -3.35 0.13 8.51
N ALA A 78 -2.87 0.17 9.75
CA ALA A 78 -1.79 1.04 10.19
C ALA A 78 -0.50 0.76 9.40
N PHE A 79 -0.18 -0.52 9.18
CA PHE A 79 0.96 -0.93 8.37
C PHE A 79 0.83 -0.49 6.90
N ALA A 80 -0.35 -0.64 6.31
CA ALA A 80 -0.62 -0.16 4.95
C ALA A 80 -0.44 1.37 4.83
N ILE A 81 -0.87 2.13 5.84
CA ILE A 81 -0.64 3.59 5.89
C ILE A 81 0.84 3.91 6.07
N LEU A 82 1.56 3.19 6.93
CA LEU A 82 2.99 3.39 7.16
C LEU A 82 3.78 3.23 5.84
N LEU A 83 3.47 2.19 5.07
CA LEU A 83 4.05 1.97 3.74
C LEU A 83 3.71 3.11 2.76
N ALA A 84 2.49 3.65 2.82
CA ALA A 84 2.04 4.73 1.94
C ALA A 84 2.48 6.14 2.41
N TRP A 85 3.01 6.27 3.63
CA TRP A 85 3.36 7.53 4.26
C TRP A 85 4.19 8.50 3.39
N PRO A 86 5.28 8.08 2.71
CA PRO A 86 6.07 9.01 1.88
C PRO A 86 5.26 9.63 0.74
N PHE A 87 4.28 8.90 0.18
CA PHE A 87 3.39 9.41 -0.86
C PHE A 87 2.33 10.36 -0.31
N VAL A 88 1.81 10.08 0.89
CA VAL A 88 0.87 10.96 1.58
C VAL A 88 1.54 12.30 1.91
N ALA A 89 2.76 12.26 2.46
CA ALA A 89 3.53 13.46 2.78
C ALA A 89 3.85 14.29 1.52
N MET A 90 4.26 13.62 0.43
CA MET A 90 4.50 14.30 -0.85
C MET A 90 3.23 14.96 -1.41
N ASN A 91 2.10 14.24 -1.40
CA ASN A 91 0.82 14.78 -1.86
C ASN A 91 0.38 15.98 -1.02
N LEU A 92 0.52 15.91 0.31
CA LEU A 92 0.22 17.02 1.20
C LEU A 92 1.08 18.25 0.87
N LEU A 93 2.39 18.06 0.74
CA LEU A 93 3.33 19.13 0.39
C LEU A 93 2.97 19.77 -0.97
N TYR A 94 2.63 18.95 -1.96
CA TYR A 94 2.21 19.41 -3.27
C TYR A 94 0.93 20.26 -3.20
N ASN A 95 -0.10 19.82 -2.47
CA ASN A 95 -1.33 20.60 -2.30
C ASN A 95 -1.09 21.94 -1.59
N VAL A 96 -0.20 21.97 -0.60
CA VAL A 96 0.20 23.20 0.08
C VAL A 96 0.91 24.16 -0.89
N CYS A 97 1.87 23.66 -1.67
CA CYS A 97 2.57 24.45 -2.69
C CYS A 97 1.60 25.01 -3.74
N LEU A 98 0.66 24.19 -4.24
CA LEU A 98 -0.38 24.65 -5.15
C LEU A 98 -1.26 25.75 -4.55
N GLY A 99 -1.60 25.66 -3.25
CA GLY A 99 -2.36 26.69 -2.56
C GLY A 99 -1.66 28.05 -2.60
N PHE A 100 -0.34 28.08 -2.39
CA PHE A 100 0.45 29.31 -2.50
C PHE A 100 0.57 29.80 -3.96
N ILE A 101 0.79 28.89 -4.91
CA ILE A 101 0.90 29.23 -6.34
C ILE A 101 -0.41 29.83 -6.87
N ASN A 102 -1.55 29.23 -6.53
CA ASN A 102 -2.88 29.73 -6.93
C ASN A 102 -3.14 31.14 -6.43
N LYS A 103 -2.61 31.50 -5.26
CA LYS A 103 -2.69 32.87 -4.72
C LYS A 103 -1.80 33.85 -5.49
N ALA A 104 -0.63 33.41 -5.96
CA ALA A 104 0.36 34.25 -6.65
C ALA A 104 0.05 34.44 -8.14
N MET A 105 -0.48 33.43 -8.82
CA MET A 105 -0.85 33.48 -10.24
C MET A 105 -2.26 32.92 -10.46
N PRO A 106 -3.32 33.74 -10.30
CA PRO A 106 -4.71 33.30 -10.42
C PRO A 106 -5.15 32.97 -11.85
N GLN A 107 -4.41 33.45 -12.86
CA GLN A 107 -4.82 33.46 -14.27
C GLN A 107 -4.19 32.35 -15.12
N MET A 108 -3.14 31.68 -14.63
CA MET A 108 -2.56 30.53 -15.31
C MET A 108 -3.28 29.28 -14.84
N MET A 109 -3.72 28.44 -15.77
CA MET A 109 -4.36 27.16 -15.48
C MET A 109 -3.31 26.20 -14.89
N VAL A 110 -3.03 26.35 -13.59
CA VAL A 110 -1.99 25.61 -12.82
C VAL A 110 -2.18 24.09 -12.93
N ALA A 111 -3.39 23.64 -13.29
CA ALA A 111 -3.69 22.25 -13.62
C ALA A 111 -2.79 21.67 -14.73
N PHE A 112 -2.42 22.46 -15.75
CA PHE A 112 -1.64 21.95 -16.89
C PHE A 112 -0.15 21.76 -16.59
N VAL A 113 0.43 22.49 -15.63
CA VAL A 113 1.83 22.31 -15.20
C VAL A 113 1.91 21.41 -13.96
N GLY A 114 0.93 21.53 -13.05
CA GLY A 114 0.89 20.77 -11.81
C GLY A 114 0.68 19.27 -12.02
N ALA A 115 -0.26 18.88 -12.89
CA ALA A 115 -0.56 17.46 -13.09
C ALA A 115 0.62 16.65 -13.66
N PRO A 116 1.35 17.10 -14.71
CA PRO A 116 2.54 16.40 -15.19
C PRO A 116 3.65 16.35 -14.14
N PHE A 117 3.82 17.44 -13.37
CA PHE A 117 4.82 17.50 -12.30
C PHE A 117 4.50 16.51 -11.17
N LEU A 118 3.25 16.46 -10.70
CA LEU A 118 2.83 15.54 -9.64
C LEU A 118 3.02 14.08 -10.05
N VAL A 119 2.59 13.73 -11.26
CA VAL A 119 2.73 12.37 -11.79
C VAL A 119 4.20 12.00 -11.94
N GLY A 120 5.03 12.90 -12.50
CA GLY A 120 6.46 12.67 -12.66
C GLY A 120 7.20 12.51 -11.33
N ALA A 121 6.95 13.41 -10.37
CA ALA A 121 7.51 13.34 -9.02
C ALA A 121 7.05 12.08 -8.28
N GLY A 122 5.78 11.70 -8.43
CA GLY A 122 5.21 10.50 -7.83
C GLY A 122 5.79 9.19 -8.39
N LEU A 123 6.00 9.12 -9.70
CA LEU A 123 6.68 8.00 -10.36
C LEU A 123 8.15 7.90 -9.94
N PHE A 124 8.85 9.04 -9.87
CA PHE A 124 10.24 9.08 -9.40
C PHE A 124 10.35 8.59 -7.95
N LEU A 125 9.47 9.06 -7.07
CA LEU A 125 9.42 8.63 -5.69
C LEU A 125 9.10 7.13 -5.59
N LEU A 126 8.14 6.64 -6.38
CA LEU A 126 7.81 5.21 -6.44
C LEU A 126 9.01 4.37 -6.89
N ALA A 127 9.72 4.79 -7.92
CA ALA A 127 10.88 4.05 -8.45
C ALA A 127 11.99 3.87 -7.40
N ILE A 128 12.19 4.87 -6.54
CA ILE A 128 13.20 4.80 -5.47
C ILE A 128 12.67 4.06 -4.24
N SER A 129 11.39 4.26 -3.89
CA SER A 129 10.82 3.71 -2.66
C SER A 129 10.40 2.25 -2.78
N ILE A 130 10.12 1.76 -3.99
CA ILE A 130 9.52 0.43 -4.18
C ILE A 130 10.37 -0.71 -3.59
N GLY A 131 11.69 -0.66 -3.74
CA GLY A 131 12.59 -1.67 -3.17
C GLY A 131 12.53 -1.69 -1.64
N ALA A 132 12.60 -0.51 -1.02
CA ALA A 132 12.51 -0.39 0.44
C ALA A 132 11.13 -0.82 0.97
N MET A 133 10.06 -0.45 0.26
CA MET A 133 8.70 -0.86 0.62
C MET A 133 8.52 -2.38 0.61
N LEU A 134 9.02 -3.04 -0.44
CA LEU A 134 8.94 -4.50 -0.56
C LEU A 134 9.80 -5.19 0.49
N MET A 135 10.95 -4.63 0.86
CA MET A 135 11.81 -5.16 1.92
C MET A 135 11.14 -5.08 3.30
N VAL A 136 10.55 -3.94 3.64
CA VAL A 136 9.79 -3.77 4.90
C VAL A 136 8.56 -4.67 4.92
N TRP A 137 7.86 -4.79 3.79
CA TRP A 137 6.71 -5.67 3.65
C TRP A 137 7.09 -7.15 3.83
N GLN A 138 8.20 -7.58 3.24
CA GLN A 138 8.73 -8.93 3.39
C GLN A 138 9.03 -9.28 4.85
N ASP A 139 9.71 -8.38 5.58
CA ASP A 139 10.04 -8.58 6.99
C ASP A 139 8.79 -8.66 7.89
N GLN A 140 7.77 -7.86 7.59
CA GLN A 140 6.52 -7.92 8.35
C GLN A 140 5.77 -9.23 8.10
N ILE A 141 5.78 -9.74 6.87
CA ILE A 141 5.08 -10.97 6.48
C ILE A 141 5.73 -12.21 7.10
N SER A 142 7.07 -12.27 7.17
CA SER A 142 7.76 -13.39 7.83
C SER A 142 7.46 -13.44 9.34
N GLN A 143 7.37 -12.29 10.01
CA GLN A 143 7.01 -12.22 11.42
C GLN A 143 5.59 -12.73 11.71
N LEU A 144 4.65 -12.51 10.78
CA LEU A 144 3.27 -13.00 10.93
C LEU A 144 3.18 -14.53 10.86
N ILE A 145 4.03 -15.18 10.07
CA ILE A 145 4.09 -16.64 9.99
C ILE A 145 4.61 -17.24 11.30
N VAL A 146 5.67 -16.68 11.88
CA VAL A 146 6.30 -17.24 13.09
C VAL A 146 5.32 -17.27 14.28
N TRP A 147 4.27 -16.46 14.22
CA TRP A 147 3.21 -16.42 15.24
C TRP A 147 2.08 -17.43 15.01
N LEU A 148 1.95 -17.99 13.81
CA LEU A 148 0.99 -19.05 13.45
C LEU A 148 1.56 -20.45 13.75
#